data_AF-N1Q7P0-F1
#
_entry.id   AF-N1Q7P0-F1
#
_cell.length_a   1.000
_cell.length_b   1.000
_cell.length_c   1.000
_cell.angle_alpha   90.00
_cell.angle_beta   90.00
_cell.angle_gamma   90.00
#
_symmetry.space_group_name_H-M   'P 1'
#
loop_
_entity.id
_entity.type
_entity.pdbx_description
1 polymer ?
#
loop_
_entity_poly.entity_id
_entity_poly.type
_entity_poly.pdbx_seq_one_letter_code
_entity_poly.pdbx_strand_id
1 'polypeptide(L)'
;RLRVSSVVLSLASPVFKALLSPKFREGIALATNGYVEVPVPEDAAEPTTMMLKALHMNQDIMKHVPEAHEILETAIVADKYDCCTAMHHSAFYWISSARKESTVDEMHELIVASYGKT
;
A
#
# COMPACT_ATOMS: atom_id res chain seq x y z
N ARG A 1 -2.03 16.27 -0.76
CA ARG A 1 -1.18 15.74 -1.85
C ARG A 1 0.02 15.03 -1.23
N LEU A 2 0.27 13.78 -1.61
CA LEU A 2 1.40 12.98 -1.10
C LEU A 2 2.43 12.80 -2.21
N ARG A 3 3.73 12.98 -1.91
CA ARG A 3 4.82 12.78 -2.86
C ARG A 3 5.59 11.50 -2.50
N VAL A 4 5.79 10.67 -3.50
CA VAL A 4 6.39 9.33 -3.39
C VAL A 4 7.41 9.10 -4.50
N SER A 5 8.34 8.16 -4.29
CA SER A 5 9.34 7.83 -5.31
C SER A 5 8.77 6.85 -6.33
N SER A 6 8.75 7.25 -7.60
CA SER A 6 8.35 6.42 -8.73
C SER A 6 9.20 5.16 -8.88
N VAL A 7 10.48 5.22 -8.47
CA VAL A 7 11.40 4.07 -8.48
C VAL A 7 10.97 3.01 -7.49
N VAL A 8 10.63 3.41 -6.25
CA VAL A 8 10.16 2.48 -5.22
C VAL A 8 8.84 1.85 -5.63
N LEU A 9 7.89 2.64 -6.16
CA LEU A 9 6.61 2.10 -6.64
C LEU A 9 6.80 1.10 -7.78
N SER A 10 7.67 1.42 -8.75
CA SER A 10 7.96 0.52 -9.87
C SER A 10 8.70 -0.76 -9.44
N LEU A 11 9.45 -0.71 -8.34
CA LEU A 11 10.10 -1.88 -7.76
C LEU A 11 9.11 -2.77 -7.00
N ALA A 12 8.19 -2.14 -6.26
CA ALA A 12 7.25 -2.82 -5.38
C ALA A 12 6.01 -3.38 -6.09
N SER A 13 5.62 -2.79 -7.23
CA SER A 13 4.35 -3.08 -7.90
C SER A 13 4.55 -3.19 -9.42
N PRO A 14 4.18 -4.31 -10.04
CA PRO A 14 4.18 -4.43 -11.50
C PRO A 14 3.11 -3.53 -12.14
N VAL A 15 2.00 -3.24 -11.44
CA VAL A 15 0.97 -2.31 -11.90
C VAL A 15 1.54 -0.89 -12.01
N PHE A 16 2.19 -0.38 -10.95
CA PHE A 16 2.85 0.92 -11.00
C PHE A 16 4.01 0.94 -11.99
N LYS A 17 4.78 -0.15 -12.10
CA LYS A 17 5.85 -0.28 -13.10
C LYS A 17 5.32 -0.13 -14.53
N ALA A 18 4.17 -0.74 -14.83
CA ALA A 18 3.51 -0.61 -16.12
C ALA A 18 2.99 0.83 -16.32
N LEU A 19 2.25 1.37 -15.34
CA LEU A 19 1.65 2.71 -15.39
C LEU A 19 2.70 3.82 -15.58
N LEU A 20 3.84 3.71 -14.89
CA LEU A 20 4.93 4.68 -14.93
C LEU A 20 5.92 4.42 -16.07
N SER A 21 5.67 3.41 -16.91
CA SER A 21 6.49 3.16 -18.09
C SER A 21 6.17 4.17 -19.21
N PRO A 22 7.12 4.44 -20.13
CA PRO A 22 6.91 5.37 -21.26
C PRO A 22 5.82 4.94 -22.27
N LYS A 23 5.11 3.83 -22.01
CA LYS A 23 3.99 3.35 -22.82
C LYS A 23 2.66 4.02 -22.47
N PHE A 24 2.58 4.67 -21.31
CA PHE A 24 1.38 5.36 -20.83
C PHE A 24 1.64 6.86 -20.69
N ARG A 25 0.55 7.64 -20.66
CA ARG A 25 0.60 9.09 -20.50
C ARG A 25 1.33 9.48 -19.21
N GLU A 26 1.10 8.72 -18.14
CA GLU A 26 1.69 8.96 -16.83
C GLU A 26 3.22 8.80 -16.87
N GLY A 27 3.73 7.74 -17.50
CA GLY A 27 5.17 7.54 -17.66
C GLY A 27 5.83 8.50 -18.63
N ILE A 28 5.14 8.92 -19.70
CA ILE A 28 5.63 9.99 -20.59
C ILE A 28 5.75 11.31 -19.79
N ALA A 29 4.71 11.69 -19.04
CA ALA A 29 4.74 12.89 -18.21
C ALA A 29 5.85 12.81 -17.14
N LEU A 30 6.04 11.66 -16.51
CA LEU A 30 7.14 11.43 -15.56
C LEU A 30 8.51 11.63 -16.21
N ALA A 31 8.72 11.10 -17.42
CA ALA A 31 9.99 11.24 -18.15
C ALA A 31 10.24 12.68 -18.62
N THR A 32 9.20 13.40 -19.04
CA THR A 32 9.33 14.80 -19.51
C THR A 32 9.48 15.79 -18.37
N ASN A 33 8.71 15.63 -17.29
CA ASN A 33 8.60 16.64 -16.23
C ASN A 33 9.40 16.27 -14.97
N GLY A 34 9.88 15.03 -14.86
CA GLY A 34 10.46 14.48 -13.63
C GLY A 34 9.43 14.14 -12.55
N TYR A 35 8.14 14.36 -12.79
CA TYR A 35 7.04 14.00 -11.89
C TYR A 35 5.73 13.81 -12.67
N VAL A 36 4.76 13.15 -12.03
CA VAL A 36 3.38 13.01 -12.51
C VAL A 36 2.42 13.04 -11.32
N GLU A 37 1.26 13.65 -11.49
CA GLU A 37 0.16 13.59 -10.51
C GLU A 37 -0.81 12.49 -10.92
N VAL A 38 -1.03 11.52 -10.04
CA VAL A 38 -1.99 10.43 -10.24
C VAL A 38 -3.14 10.62 -9.25
N PRO A 39 -4.40 10.75 -9.72
CA PRO A 39 -5.54 10.88 -8.83
C PRO A 39 -5.78 9.56 -8.10
N VAL A 40 -5.94 9.65 -6.78
CA VAL A 40 -6.39 8.54 -5.93
C VAL A 40 -7.90 8.70 -5.74
N PRO A 41 -8.71 7.63 -5.91
CA PRO A 41 -10.12 7.65 -5.57
C PRO A 41 -10.35 8.13 -4.13
N GLU A 42 -11.38 8.95 -3.90
CA GLU A 42 -11.63 9.56 -2.58
C GLU A 42 -11.88 8.49 -1.50
N ASP A 43 -12.55 7.40 -1.86
CA ASP A 43 -12.86 6.24 -1.01
C ASP A 43 -11.64 5.38 -0.67
N ALA A 44 -10.48 5.62 -1.28
CA ALA A 44 -9.26 4.86 -1.05
C ALA A 44 -8.08 5.74 -0.57
N ALA A 45 -8.32 7.00 -0.22
CA ALA A 45 -7.26 7.96 0.07
C ALA A 45 -6.38 7.55 1.27
N GLU A 46 -7.00 7.12 2.37
CA GLU A 46 -6.32 6.68 3.59
C GLU A 46 -5.59 5.34 3.42
N PRO A 47 -6.23 4.25 2.95
CA PRO A 47 -5.54 2.97 2.75
C PRO A 47 -4.44 3.07 1.68
N THR A 48 -4.62 3.89 0.63
CA THR A 48 -3.54 4.18 -0.33
C THR A 48 -2.39 4.91 0.34
N THR A 49 -2.66 5.89 1.21
CA THR A 49 -1.61 6.59 1.95
C THR A 49 -0.83 5.63 2.86
N MET A 50 -1.52 4.72 3.53
CA MET A 50 -0.91 3.71 4.40
C MET A 50 -0.02 2.75 3.60
N MET A 51 -0.55 2.20 2.49
CA MET A 51 0.23 1.37 1.54
C MET A 51 1.49 2.10 1.07
N LEU A 52 1.35 3.35 0.61
CA LEU A 52 2.49 4.14 0.12
C LEU A 52 3.53 4.39 1.21
N LYS A 53 3.11 4.76 2.43
CA LYS A 53 4.04 4.94 3.55
C LYS A 53 4.79 3.65 3.89
N ALA A 54 4.10 2.50 3.84
CA ALA A 54 4.70 1.20 4.09
C ALA A 54 5.74 0.82 3.03
N LEU A 55 5.42 0.99 1.74
CA LEU A 55 6.38 0.76 0.64
C LEU A 55 7.63 1.65 0.75
N HIS A 56 7.49 2.82 1.36
CA HIS A 56 8.58 3.77 1.59
C HIS A 56 9.31 3.59 2.94
N MET A 57 9.00 2.56 3.72
CA MET A 57 9.59 2.33 5.05
C MET A 57 9.51 3.59 5.94
N ASN A 58 8.42 4.34 5.81
CA ASN A 58 8.25 5.56 6.58
C ASN A 58 8.11 5.22 8.06
N GLN A 59 8.92 5.82 8.93
CA GLN A 59 8.94 5.48 10.36
C GLN A 59 7.59 5.64 11.07
N ASP A 60 6.69 6.48 10.56
CA ASP A 60 5.38 6.70 11.18
C ASP A 60 4.50 5.45 11.16
N ILE A 61 4.69 4.54 10.19
CA ILE A 61 3.95 3.25 10.14
C ILE A 61 4.37 2.25 11.21
N MET A 62 5.50 2.50 11.89
CA MET A 62 5.98 1.66 12.98
C MET A 62 5.61 2.23 14.36
N LYS A 63 5.19 3.50 14.44
CA LYS A 63 4.83 4.15 15.71
C LYS A 63 3.40 3.86 16.13
N HIS A 64 2.51 3.63 15.17
CA HIS A 64 1.10 3.37 15.40
C HIS A 64 0.71 2.13 14.60
N VAL A 65 0.21 1.11 15.30
CA VAL A 65 -0.35 -0.08 14.67
C VAL A 65 -1.76 0.27 14.22
N PRO A 66 -2.11 0.10 12.94
CA PRO A 66 -3.46 0.37 12.46
C PRO A 66 -4.48 -0.61 13.06
N GLU A 67 -5.74 -0.19 13.11
CA GLU A 67 -6.86 -1.06 13.47
C GLU A 67 -7.09 -2.16 12.42
N ALA A 68 -7.79 -3.23 12.80
CA ALA A 68 -7.99 -4.39 11.93
C ALA A 68 -8.64 -4.03 10.58
N HIS A 69 -9.62 -3.12 10.59
CA HIS A 69 -10.30 -2.66 9.39
C HIS A 69 -9.37 -1.86 8.47
N GLU A 70 -8.50 -1.00 9.02
CA GLU A 70 -7.51 -0.23 8.25
C GLU A 70 -6.47 -1.15 7.60
N ILE A 71 -6.06 -2.22 8.30
CA ILE A 71 -5.16 -3.25 7.77
C ILE A 71 -5.83 -3.96 6.58
N LEU A 72 -7.12 -4.32 6.71
CA LEU A 72 -7.88 -4.96 5.65
C LEU A 72 -8.04 -4.07 4.42
N GLU A 73 -8.45 -2.81 4.60
CA GLU A 73 -8.59 -1.86 3.49
C GLU A 73 -7.26 -1.61 2.78
N THR A 74 -6.17 -1.51 3.54
CA THR A 74 -4.82 -1.37 2.98
C THR A 74 -4.42 -2.61 2.20
N ALA A 75 -4.76 -3.81 2.68
CA ALA A 75 -4.50 -5.07 1.97
C ALA A 75 -5.29 -5.15 0.64
N ILE A 76 -6.53 -4.66 0.60
CA ILE A 76 -7.32 -4.58 -0.64
C ILE A 76 -6.64 -3.66 -1.66
N VAL A 77 -6.13 -2.50 -1.23
CA VAL A 77 -5.39 -1.60 -2.11
C VAL A 77 -4.07 -2.22 -2.56
N ALA A 78 -3.37 -2.94 -1.67
CA ALA A 78 -2.13 -3.64 -2.01
C ALA A 78 -2.34 -4.73 -3.07
N ASP A 79 -3.44 -5.50 -2.99
CA ASP A 79 -3.81 -6.51 -3.99
C ASP A 79 -4.14 -5.85 -5.34
N LYS A 80 -4.89 -4.73 -5.32
CA LYS A 80 -5.20 -3.95 -6.53
C LYS A 80 -3.95 -3.52 -7.30
N TYR A 81 -2.89 -3.13 -6.60
CA TYR A 81 -1.62 -2.73 -7.20
C TYR A 81 -0.59 -3.87 -7.27
N ASP A 82 -0.95 -5.09 -6.90
CA ASP A 82 -0.08 -6.26 -6.90
C ASP A 82 1.25 -6.01 -6.14
N CYS A 83 1.15 -5.47 -4.92
CA CYS A 83 2.30 -5.17 -4.06
C CYS A 83 2.23 -5.82 -2.67
N CYS A 84 1.39 -6.83 -2.48
CA CYS A 84 1.29 -7.60 -1.24
C CYS A 84 2.65 -8.16 -0.79
N THR A 85 3.44 -8.73 -1.71
CA THR A 85 4.78 -9.23 -1.40
C THR A 85 5.72 -8.14 -0.88
N ALA A 86 5.70 -6.94 -1.49
CA ALA A 86 6.52 -5.82 -1.05
C ALA A 86 6.09 -5.28 0.33
N MET A 87 4.81 -5.47 0.68
CA MET A 87 4.25 -5.09 1.98
C MET A 87 4.40 -6.16 3.07
N HIS A 88 4.91 -7.35 2.75
CA HIS A 88 4.93 -8.50 3.66
C HIS A 88 5.47 -8.16 5.06
N HIS A 89 6.57 -7.38 5.15
CA HIS A 89 7.14 -7.02 6.45
C HIS A 89 6.22 -6.13 7.28
N SER A 90 5.64 -5.09 6.67
CA SER A 90 4.69 -4.19 7.33
C SER A 90 3.41 -4.94 7.73
N ALA A 91 2.86 -5.74 6.81
CA ALA A 91 1.68 -6.55 7.07
C ALA A 91 1.90 -7.55 8.22
N PHE A 92 3.04 -8.25 8.23
CA PHE A 92 3.40 -9.16 9.31
C PHE A 92 3.48 -8.43 10.66
N TYR A 93 4.13 -7.26 10.70
CA TYR A 93 4.24 -6.46 11.92
C TYR A 93 2.86 -6.00 12.41
N TRP A 94 2.02 -5.45 11.53
CA TRP A 94 0.70 -4.95 11.89
C TRP A 94 -0.23 -6.07 12.36
N ILE A 95 -0.37 -7.16 11.58
CA ILE A 95 -1.22 -8.30 11.93
C ILE A 95 -0.76 -8.93 13.26
N SER A 96 0.55 -9.11 13.45
CA SER A 96 1.09 -9.70 14.68
C SER A 96 0.88 -8.82 15.91
N SER A 97 0.87 -7.49 15.71
CA SER A 97 0.67 -6.53 16.79
C SER A 97 -0.82 -6.41 17.13
N ALA A 98 -1.67 -6.20 16.12
CA ALA A 98 -3.12 -6.10 16.27
C ALA A 98 -3.72 -7.36 16.91
N ARG A 99 -3.31 -8.55 16.46
CA ARG A 99 -3.79 -9.84 17.00
C ARG A 99 -3.69 -9.96 18.52
N LYS A 100 -2.72 -9.31 19.17
CA LYS A 100 -2.53 -9.41 20.63
C LYS A 100 -3.67 -8.75 21.41
N GLU A 101 -4.36 -7.80 20.78
CA GLU A 101 -5.34 -6.92 21.40
C GLU A 101 -6.75 -7.09 20.80
N SER A 102 -6.88 -7.90 19.74
CA SER A 102 -8.13 -8.06 18.98
C SER A 102 -9.21 -8.89 19.66
N THR A 103 -10.46 -8.48 19.43
CA THR A 103 -11.70 -9.23 19.62
C THR A 103 -11.91 -10.29 18.53
N VAL A 104 -12.96 -11.12 18.68
CA VAL A 104 -13.28 -12.17 17.69
C VAL A 104 -13.69 -11.60 16.33
N ASP A 105 -14.43 -10.49 16.31
CA ASP A 105 -14.89 -9.88 15.06
C ASP A 105 -13.71 -9.27 14.28
N GLU A 106 -12.78 -8.60 14.96
CA GLU A 106 -11.54 -8.07 14.37
C GLU A 106 -10.61 -9.18 13.86
N MET A 107 -10.63 -10.37 14.48
CA MET A 107 -9.85 -11.51 13.99
C MET A 107 -10.28 -11.94 12.58
N HIS A 108 -11.56 -11.81 12.22
CA HIS A 108 -12.01 -12.14 10.86
C HIS A 108 -11.35 -11.22 9.82
N GLU A 109 -11.28 -9.92 10.09
CA GLU A 109 -10.65 -8.94 9.20
C GLU A 109 -9.15 -9.21 9.02
N LEU A 110 -8.45 -9.49 10.12
CA LEU A 110 -7.02 -9.82 10.08
C LEU A 110 -6.75 -11.13 9.30
N ILE A 111 -7.62 -12.13 9.45
CA ILE A 111 -7.52 -13.38 8.70
C ILE A 111 -7.70 -13.11 7.21
N VAL A 112 -8.72 -12.36 6.80
CA VAL A 112 -8.93 -12.02 5.39
C VAL A 112 -7.75 -11.22 4.82
N ALA A 113 -7.24 -10.23 5.57
CA ALA A 113 -6.09 -9.44 5.15
C ALA A 113 -4.83 -10.31 4.92
N SER A 114 -4.66 -11.38 5.70
CA SER A 114 -3.50 -12.29 5.59
C SER A 114 -3.51 -13.18 4.35
N TYR A 115 -4.66 -13.37 3.70
CA TYR A 115 -4.80 -14.20 2.49
C TYR A 115 -4.53 -13.43 1.19
N GLY A 116 -4.27 -12.11 1.23
CA GLY A 116 -3.80 -11.36 0.07
C GLY A 116 -2.54 -12.03 -0.50
N LYS A 117 -2.62 -12.49 -1.76
CA LYS A 117 -1.68 -13.44 -2.40
C LYS A 117 -0.23 -13.30 -1.91
N THR A 118 0.24 -14.34 -1.20
CA THR A 118 1.67 -14.64 -0.99
C THR A 118 2.31 -15.17 -2.25
#